data_AF-A0A1Q2U1P6-F1
#
_entry.id   AF-A0A1Q2U1P6-F1
#
_cell.length_a   1.000
_cell.length_b   1.000
_cell.length_c   1.000
_cell.angle_alpha   90.00
_cell.angle_beta   90.00
_cell.angle_gamma   90.00
#
_symmetry.space_group_name_H-M   'P 1'
#
loop_
_entity.id
_entity.type
_entity.pdbx_description
1 polymer ?
#
loop_
_entity_poly.entity_id
_entity_poly.type
_entity_poly.pdbx_seq_one_letter_code
_entity_poly.pdbx_strand_id
1 'polypeptide(L)' 'MTLQDIQSQILKLPTQDKWQLVQTLLNAIQQDTTASITAPKTYPLRGLPITISENFDDPMPELWEALAE' A
#
# COMPACT_ATOMS: atom_id res chain seq x y z
N MET A 1 18.80 24.54 7.80
CA MET A 1 19.24 23.30 7.15
C MET A 1 18.24 22.97 6.06
N THR A 2 18.69 22.93 4.80
CA THR A 2 17.84 22.54 3.68
C THR A 2 17.92 21.02 3.47
N LEU A 3 16.93 20.42 2.80
CA LEU A 3 16.97 19.00 2.40
C LEU A 3 18.26 18.65 1.64
N GLN A 4 18.76 19.61 0.86
CA GLN A 4 19.99 19.47 0.08
C GLN A 4 21.24 19.42 0.97
N ASP A 5 21.26 20.20 2.06
CA ASP A 5 22.33 20.13 3.07
C ASP A 5 22.35 18.76 3.75
N ILE A 6 21.18 18.20 4.05
CA ILE A 6 21.04 16.90 4.70
C ILE A 6 21.52 15.78 3.77
N GLN A 7 21.12 15.81 2.49
CA GLN A 7 21.60 14.84 1.49
C GLN A 7 23.12 14.90 1.31
N SER A 8 23.67 16.12 1.26
CA SER A 8 25.11 16.35 1.14
C SER A 8 25.89 15.84 2.35
N GLN A 9 25.29 15.90 3.54
CA GLN A 9 25.87 15.33 4.75
C GLN A 9 25.81 13.79 4.71
N ILE A 10 24.67 13.22 4.34
CA ILE A 10 24.48 11.75 4.22
C ILE A 10 25.48 11.12 3.24
N LEU A 11 25.76 11.79 2.12
CA LEU A 11 26.75 11.33 1.13
C LEU A 11 28.17 11.21 1.71
N LYS A 12 28.53 12.04 2.69
CA LYS A 12 29.86 12.08 3.33
C LYS A 12 30.02 11.05 4.45
N LEU A 13 28.96 10.38 4.90
CA LEU A 13 29.08 9.36 5.95
C LEU A 13 29.85 8.12 5.46
N PRO A 14 30.61 7.46 6.35
CA PRO A 14 31.21 6.17 6.07
C PRO A 14 30.13 5.13 5.79
N THR A 15 30.49 4.10 5.01
CA THR A 15 29.56 3.08 4.51
C THR A 15 28.77 2.40 5.64
N GLN A 16 29.40 2.18 6.79
CA GLN A 16 28.76 1.57 7.97
C GLN A 16 27.62 2.43 8.52
N ASP A 17 27.81 3.75 8.64
CA ASP A 17 26.81 4.65 9.20
C ASP A 17 25.64 4.86 8.25
N LYS A 18 25.89 4.82 6.93
CA LYS A 18 24.82 4.81 5.91
C LYS A 18 23.90 3.59 6.09
N TRP A 19 24.48 2.42 6.33
CA TRP A 19 23.69 1.20 6.57
C TRP A 19 22.89 1.26 7.87
N GLN A 20 23.46 1.80 8.95
CA GLN A 20 22.72 2.03 10.19
C GLN A 20 21.51 2.96 9.96
N LEU A 21 21.71 4.03 9.20
CA LEU A 21 20.65 4.99 8.90
C LEU A 21 19.53 4.37 8.06
N VAL A 22 19.88 3.54 7.06
CA VAL A 22 18.89 2.76 6.28
C VAL A 22 18.14 1.78 7.17
N GLN A 23 18.81 1.10 8.11
CA GLN A 23 18.17 0.18 9.05
C GLN A 23 17.23 0.90 10.00
N THR A 24 17.63 2.05 10.56
CA THR A 24 16.77 2.87 11.41
C THR A 24 15.56 3.38 10.64
N LEU A 25 15.74 3.85 9.41
CA LEU A 25 14.65 4.32 8.56
C LEU A 25 13.68 3.19 8.19
N LEU A 26 14.21 2.01 7.83
CA LEU A 26 13.40 0.84 7.52
C LEU A 26 12.55 0.41 8.72
N ASN A 27 13.15 0.38 9.91
CA ASN A 27 12.43 0.04 11.14
C ASN A 27 11.34 1.07 11.48
N ALA A 28 11.60 2.37 11.29
CA ALA A 28 10.59 3.41 11.49
C ALA A 28 9.39 3.24 10.54
N ILE A 29 9.66 3.01 9.24
CA ILE A 29 8.60 2.79 8.24
C ILE A 29 7.80 1.51 8.55
N GLN A 30 8.46 0.45 9.02
CA GLN A 30 7.79 -0.79 9.43
C GLN A 30 6.90 -0.60 10.66
N GLN A 31 7.34 0.19 11.65
CA GLN A 31 6.53 0.52 12.82
C GLN A 31 5.26 1.30 12.43
N ASP A 32 5.40 2.29 11.54
CA ASP A 32 4.24 3.05 11.04
C ASP A 32 3.28 2.19 10.21
N THR A 33 3.81 1.22 9.44
CA THR A 33 3.00 0.35 8.58
C THR A 33 2.26 -0.73 9.37
N THR A 34 2.89 -1.29 10.42
CA THR A 34 2.31 -2.41 11.20
C THR A 34 1.16 -1.98 12.12
N ALA A 35 1.12 -0.71 12.54
CA ALA A 35 0.02 -0.15 13.31
C ALA A 35 -1.33 -0.16 12.56
N SER A 36 -1.32 -0.19 11.22
CA SER A 36 -2.55 -0.25 10.41
C SER A 36 -3.02 -1.68 10.08
N ILE A 37 -2.18 -2.70 10.31
CA ILE A 37 -2.45 -4.08 9.87
C ILE A 37 -3.12 -4.91 10.98
N THR A 38 -3.07 -4.45 12.23
CA THR A 38 -3.59 -5.18 13.41
C THR A 38 -5.07 -4.95 13.70
N ALA A 39 -5.77 -4.08 12.96
CA ALA A 39 -7.22 -4.05 13.00
C ALA A 39 -7.76 -5.33 12.35
N PRO A 40 -8.45 -6.22 13.10
CA PRO A 40 -9.08 -7.38 12.49
C PRO A 40 -10.09 -6.86 11.48
N LYS A 41 -9.85 -7.12 10.19
CA LYS A 41 -10.79 -6.76 9.14
C LYS A 41 -12.07 -7.56 9.38
N THR A 42 -13.07 -6.92 9.97
CA THR A 42 -14.42 -7.47 10.09
C THR A 42 -15.06 -7.41 8.72
N TYR A 43 -15.34 -8.57 8.14
CA TYR A 43 -16.04 -8.68 6.88
C TYR A 43 -17.49 -9.07 7.19
N PRO A 44 -18.42 -8.11 7.35
CA PRO A 44 -19.78 -8.39 7.81
C PRO A 44 -20.57 -9.32 6.87
N LEU A 45 -20.14 -9.43 5.61
CA LEU A 45 -20.78 -10.25 4.60
C LEU A 45 -20.16 -11.64 4.43
N ARG A 46 -19.08 -11.98 5.16
CA ARG A 46 -18.47 -13.32 5.06
C ARG A 46 -19.42 -14.38 5.60
N GLY A 47 -19.61 -15.44 4.83
CA GLY A 47 -20.47 -16.58 5.21
C GLY A 47 -21.94 -16.42 4.86
N LEU A 48 -22.35 -15.27 4.33
CA LEU A 48 -23.69 -15.11 3.75
C LEU A 48 -23.74 -15.78 2.37
N PRO A 49 -24.83 -16.53 2.06
CA PRO A 49 -25.01 -17.10 0.73
C PRO A 49 -25.20 -15.98 -0.29
N ILE A 50 -24.52 -16.11 -1.43
CA ILE A 50 -24.71 -15.22 -2.58
C ILE A 50 -25.58 -15.92 -3.61
N THR A 51 -26.55 -15.20 -4.16
CA THR A 51 -27.35 -15.65 -5.30
C THR A 51 -26.78 -15.01 -6.55
N ILE A 52 -26.24 -15.84 -7.45
CA ILE A 52 -25.78 -15.40 -8.76
C ILE A 52 -27.01 -15.41 -9.68
N SER A 53 -27.27 -14.29 -10.35
CA SER A 53 -28.35 -14.19 -11.33
C SER A 53 -28.04 -15.06 -12.55
N GLU A 54 -29.07 -15.63 -13.17
CA GLU A 54 -28.91 -16.54 -14.32
C GLU A 54 -28.29 -15.86 -15.55
N ASN A 55 -28.41 -14.54 -15.65
CA ASN A 55 -27.85 -13.70 -16.70
C ASN A 55 -26.45 -13.13 -16.37
N PHE A 56 -25.76 -13.66 -15.34
CA PHE A 56 -24.46 -13.13 -14.93
C PHE A 56 -23.40 -13.22 -16.03
N ASP A 57 -23.45 -14.27 -16.86
CA ASP A 57 -22.50 -14.49 -17.96
C ASP A 57 -22.93 -13.80 -19.27
N ASP A 58 -24.09 -13.13 -19.29
CA ASP A 58 -24.56 -12.46 -20.49
C ASP A 58 -23.69 -11.22 -20.80
N PRO A 59 -23.33 -10.99 -22.07
CA PRO A 59 -22.56 -9.82 -22.44
C PRO A 59 -23.34 -8.54 -22.14
N MET A 60 -22.74 -7.64 -21.36
CA MET A 60 -23.28 -6.30 -21.07
C MET A 60 -22.51 -5.23 -21.85
N PRO A 61 -22.84 -4.99 -23.14
CA PRO A 61 -22.14 -4.01 -23.98
C PRO A 61 -22.19 -2.60 -23.41
N GLU A 62 -23.30 -2.23 -22.77
CA GLU A 62 -23.52 -0.93 -22.11
C GLU A 62 -22.43 -0.59 -21.07
N LEU A 63 -21.88 -1.60 -20.35
CA LEU A 63 -20.81 -1.37 -19.38
C LEU A 63 -19.46 -1.08 -20.05
N TRP A 64 -19.23 -1.68 -21.23
CA TRP A 64 -18.02 -1.45 -22.02
C TRP A 64 -18.08 -0.11 -22.75
N GLU A 65 -19.26 0.27 -23.24
CA GLU A 65 -19.51 1.57 -23.87
C GLU A 65 -19.34 2.72 -22.88
N ALA A 66 -19.80 2.57 -21.63
CA ALA A 66 -19.63 3.57 -20.57
C ALA A 66 -18.15 3.80 -20.15
N LEU A 67 -17.22 2.89 -20.49
CA LEU A 67 -15.78 3.07 -20.27
C LEU A 67 -15.08 3.76 -21.45
N ALA A 68 -15.74 3.86 -22.60
CA ALA A 68 -15.18 4.43 -23.82
C ALA A 68 -15.44 5.94 -23.99
N GLU A 69 -16.21 6.55 -23.08
CA GLU A 69 -16.54 7.98 -23.01
C GLU A 69 -15.73 8.71 -21.92
#